data_AF-A0A060C7N5-F1
#
_entry.id   AF-A0A060C7N5-F1
#
_cell.length_a   1.000
_cell.length_b   1.000
_cell.length_c   1.000
_cell.angle_alpha   90.00
_cell.angle_beta   90.00
_cell.angle_gamma   90.00
#
_symmetry.space_group_name_H-M   'P 1'
#
loop_
_entity.id
_entity.type
_entity.pdbx_description
1 polymer ?
#
loop_
_entity_poly.entity_id
_entity_poly.type
_entity_poly.pdbx_seq_one_letter_code
_entity_poly.pdbx_strand_id
1 'polypeptide(L)'
;NGCAEKGIPVLMYHMVGDVPDNDAVLLESHFREQMKFLKDKGFHPISLQQLYEYMAHGKPVPVRPVVLTFDDGYPDTYSIVMPVMKDMD
;
A
#
# COMPACT_ATOMS: atom_id res chain seq x y z
N ASN A 1 -15.87 -16.77 -3.16
CA ASN A 1 -15.31 -15.96 -4.26
C ASN A 1 -15.78 -14.53 -4.10
N GLY A 2 -14.96 -13.69 -3.46
CA GLY A 2 -15.29 -12.28 -3.27
C GLY A 2 -14.88 -11.49 -4.51
N CYS A 3 -15.78 -11.31 -5.47
CA CYS A 3 -15.60 -10.25 -6.45
C CYS A 3 -15.49 -8.93 -5.68
N ALA A 4 -14.45 -8.14 -5.93
CA ALA A 4 -14.40 -6.76 -5.47
C ALA A 4 -15.43 -5.97 -6.29
N GLU A 5 -16.72 -6.02 -5.92
CA GLU A 5 -17.82 -5.33 -6.62
C GLU A 5 -17.59 -3.81 -6.79
N LYS A 6 -16.62 -3.23 -6.05
CA LYS A 6 -16.27 -1.80 -6.06
C LYS A 6 -14.83 -1.51 -6.51
N GLY A 7 -14.16 -2.47 -7.14
CA GLY A 7 -12.76 -2.34 -7.58
C GLY A 7 -11.74 -2.55 -6.45
N ILE A 8 -10.45 -2.50 -6.79
CA ILE A 8 -9.34 -2.67 -5.85
C ILE A 8 -8.72 -1.29 -5.58
N PRO A 9 -8.67 -0.82 -4.31
CA PRO A 9 -8.05 0.45 -3.97
C PRO A 9 -6.53 0.40 -4.20
N VAL A 10 -5.99 1.49 -4.75
CA VAL A 10 -4.55 1.74 -4.89
C VAL A 10 -4.23 2.96 -4.03
N LEU A 11 -3.35 2.79 -3.04
CA LEU A 11 -2.83 3.87 -2.21
C LEU A 11 -1.42 4.20 -2.69
N MET A 12 -1.22 5.45 -3.12
CA MET A 12 0.04 5.94 -3.67
C MET A 12 0.70 6.89 -2.67
N TYR A 13 1.98 6.68 -2.45
CA TYR A 13 2.83 7.48 -1.58
C TYR A 13 4.00 8.03 -2.41
N HIS A 14 4.45 9.26 -2.11
CA HIS A 14 5.68 9.79 -2.70
C HIS A 14 6.85 9.61 -1.72
N MET A 15 6.86 10.34 -0.61
CA MET A 15 7.91 10.25 0.40
C MET A 15 7.31 10.05 1.79
N VAL A 16 7.96 9.21 2.59
CA VAL A 16 7.73 9.06 4.03
C VAL A 16 8.91 9.68 4.79
N GLY A 17 8.65 10.70 5.59
CA GLY A 17 9.69 11.44 6.28
C GLY A 17 9.15 12.68 7.00
N ASP A 18 10.06 13.56 7.41
CA ASP A 18 9.74 14.80 8.12
C ASP A 18 10.29 16.00 7.34
N VAL A 19 9.52 16.45 6.36
CA VAL A 19 9.80 17.64 5.56
C VAL A 19 8.63 18.61 5.76
N PRO A 20 8.77 19.61 6.65
CA PRO A 20 7.72 20.59 6.90
C PRO A 20 7.27 21.30 5.62
N ASP A 21 6.00 21.69 5.59
CA ASP A 21 5.36 22.44 4.50
C ASP A 21 5.41 21.76 3.12
N ASN A 22 5.44 20.42 3.08
CA ASN A 22 5.36 19.64 1.84
C ASN A 22 4.21 18.62 1.88
N ASP A 23 3.14 18.91 1.15
CA ASP A 23 1.93 18.06 1.08
C ASP A 23 2.18 16.68 0.43
N ALA A 24 3.31 16.49 -0.27
CA ALA A 24 3.68 15.20 -0.84
C ALA A 24 4.44 14.29 0.14
N VAL A 25 4.76 14.77 1.35
CA VAL A 25 5.53 14.04 2.36
C VAL A 25 4.61 13.61 3.50
N LEU A 26 4.59 12.31 3.79
CA LEU A 26 3.83 11.75 4.89
C LEU A 26 4.76 11.47 6.08
N LEU A 27 4.39 11.92 7.28
CA LEU A 27 5.13 11.56 8.49
C LEU A 27 5.21 10.03 8.67
N GLU A 28 6.37 9.53 9.09
CA GLU A 28 6.57 8.09 9.34
C GLU A 28 5.54 7.54 10.35
N SER A 29 5.21 8.31 11.39
CA SER A 29 4.17 7.94 12.35
C SER A 29 2.80 7.72 11.68
N HIS A 30 2.39 8.63 10.80
CA HIS A 30 1.14 8.50 10.05
C HIS A 30 1.18 7.31 9.07
N PHE A 31 2.31 7.07 8.41
CA PHE A 31 2.46 5.90 7.55
C PHE A 31 2.28 4.60 8.35
N ARG A 32 2.94 4.48 9.52
CA ARG A 32 2.78 3.33 10.43
C ARG A 32 1.34 3.16 10.92
N GLU A 33 0.66 4.25 11.25
CA GLU A 33 -0.76 4.22 11.64
C GLU A 33 -1.65 3.72 10.50
N GLN A 34 -1.42 4.16 9.27
CA GLN A 34 -2.15 3.68 8.09
C GLN A 34 -1.89 2.19 7.85
N MET A 35 -0.64 1.73 7.92
CA MET A 35 -0.30 0.32 7.75
C MET A 35 -0.93 -0.55 8.85
N LYS A 36 -0.90 -0.08 10.10
CA LYS A 36 -1.59 -0.74 11.22
C LYS A 36 -3.10 -0.82 10.97
N PHE A 37 -3.72 0.27 10.52
CA PHE A 37 -5.15 0.28 10.18
C PHE A 37 -5.48 -0.76 9.11
N LEU A 38 -4.68 -0.86 8.05
CA LEU A 38 -4.88 -1.86 7.00
C LEU A 38 -4.82 -3.28 7.56
N LYS A 39 -3.80 -3.59 8.38
CA LYS A 39 -3.64 -4.89 9.06
C LYS A 39 -4.81 -5.19 10.00
N ASP A 40 -5.15 -4.27 10.91
CA ASP A 40 -6.24 -4.43 11.88
C ASP A 40 -7.62 -4.60 11.22
N LYS A 41 -7.83 -4.01 10.04
CA LYS A 41 -9.08 -4.12 9.28
C LYS A 41 -9.09 -5.28 8.29
N GLY A 42 -8.05 -6.11 8.27
CA GLY A 42 -7.95 -7.30 7.43
C GLY A 42 -7.85 -6.99 5.94
N PHE A 43 -7.22 -5.87 5.58
CA PHE A 43 -6.79 -5.63 4.21
C PHE A 43 -5.58 -6.50 3.88
N HIS A 44 -5.54 -7.00 2.65
CA HIS A 44 -4.45 -7.84 2.16
C HIS A 44 -3.72 -7.10 1.04
N PRO A 45 -2.47 -6.65 1.28
CA PRO A 45 -1.64 -6.10 0.21
C PRO A 45 -1.51 -7.11 -0.92
N ILE A 46 -1.71 -6.66 -2.16
CA ILE A 46 -1.41 -7.42 -3.38
C ILE A 46 -0.43 -6.63 -4.23
N SER A 47 0.41 -7.35 -4.97
CA SER A 47 1.33 -6.77 -5.94
C SER A 47 0.60 -6.22 -7.18
N LEU A 48 1.25 -5.31 -7.90
CA LEU A 48 0.77 -4.86 -9.22
C LEU A 48 0.61 -6.02 -10.21
N GLN A 49 1.45 -7.06 -10.12
CA GLN A 49 1.30 -8.28 -10.92
C GLN A 49 -0.01 -9.00 -10.61
N GLN A 50 -0.38 -9.15 -9.33
CA GLN A 50 -1.65 -9.76 -8.94
C GLN A 50 -2.84 -8.89 -9.35
N LEU A 51 -2.73 -7.56 -9.26
CA LEU A 51 -3.73 -6.65 -9.79
C LEU A 51 -3.93 -6.84 -11.30
N TYR A 52 -2.83 -6.89 -12.06
CA TYR A 52 -2.89 -7.16 -13.50
C TYR A 52 -3.56 -8.50 -13.81
N GLU A 53 -3.20 -9.57 -13.12
CA GLU A 53 -3.78 -10.89 -13.33
C GLU A 53 -5.28 -10.94 -12.99
N TYR A 54 -5.72 -10.20 -11.97
CA TYR A 54 -7.14 -10.01 -11.68
C TYR A 54 -7.86 -9.29 -12.83
N MET A 55 -7.33 -8.15 -13.28
CA MET A 55 -7.99 -7.32 -14.30
C MET A 55 -8.00 -7.96 -15.68
N ALA A 56 -6.88 -8.55 -16.10
CA ALA A 56 -6.69 -9.10 -17.44
C ALA A 56 -7.21 -10.53 -17.58
N HIS A 57 -7.18 -11.31 -16.49
CA HIS A 57 -7.43 -12.75 -16.55
C HIS A 57 -8.47 -13.24 -15.53
N GLY A 58 -9.05 -12.35 -14.71
CA GLY A 58 -10.06 -12.73 -13.72
C GLY A 58 -9.52 -13.63 -12.61
N LYS A 59 -8.20 -13.65 -12.37
CA LYS A 59 -7.64 -14.45 -11.28
C LYS A 59 -8.17 -13.96 -9.93
N PRO A 60 -8.48 -14.86 -8.98
CA PRO A 60 -9.02 -14.44 -7.69
C PRO A 60 -8.01 -13.62 -6.88
N VAL A 61 -8.53 -12.68 -6.10
CA VAL A 61 -7.78 -11.87 -5.13
C VAL A 61 -8.27 -12.19 -3.71
N PRO A 62 -7.45 -11.96 -2.67
CA PRO A 62 -7.90 -12.09 -1.28
C PRO A 62 -9.08 -11.15 -0.99
N VAL A 63 -9.78 -11.40 0.11
CA VAL A 63 -10.79 -10.47 0.61
C VAL A 63 -10.13 -9.15 1.01
N ARG A 64 -10.80 -8.02 0.70
CA ARG A 64 -10.28 -6.67 0.99
C ARG A 64 -8.86 -6.45 0.43
N PRO A 65 -8.63 -6.66 -0.88
CA PRO A 65 -7.32 -6.42 -1.46
C PRO A 65 -6.98 -4.92 -1.42
N VAL A 66 -5.70 -4.59 -1.32
CA VAL A 66 -5.19 -3.21 -1.46
C VAL A 66 -3.85 -3.25 -2.19
N VAL A 67 -3.60 -2.27 -3.04
CA VAL A 67 -2.29 -2.07 -3.66
C VAL A 67 -1.64 -0.86 -3.02
N LEU A 68 -0.35 -0.97 -2.69
CA LEU A 68 0.46 0.11 -2.17
C LEU A 68 1.53 0.43 -3.22
N THR A 69 1.61 1.68 -3.66
CA THR A 69 2.66 2.16 -4.58
C THR A 69 3.48 3.27 -3.94
N PHE A 70 4.76 3.29 -4.26
CA PHE A 70 5.74 4.26 -3.77
C PHE A 70 6.46 4.82 -4.98
N ASP A 71 6.19 6.09 -5.29
CA ASP A 71 6.58 6.72 -6.55
C ASP A 71 7.88 7.53 -6.37
N ASP A 72 8.42 8.09 -7.46
CA ASP A 72 9.63 8.94 -7.52
C ASP A 72 10.98 8.31 -7.14
N GLY A 73 11.00 7.18 -6.44
CA GLY A 73 12.23 6.45 -6.10
C GLY A 73 13.05 7.10 -5.00
N TYR A 74 12.40 7.77 -4.03
CA TYR A 74 13.09 8.37 -2.91
C TYR A 74 13.75 7.32 -1.98
N PRO A 75 14.90 7.64 -1.34
CA PRO A 75 15.62 6.69 -0.48
C PRO A 75 14.83 6.17 0.72
N ASP A 76 13.84 6.92 1.22
CA ASP A 76 12.97 6.51 2.33
C ASP A 76 12.12 5.27 1.99
N THR A 77 11.86 5.01 0.70
CA THR A 77 11.22 3.77 0.28
C THR A 77 12.04 2.57 0.78
N TYR A 78 13.37 2.66 0.73
CA TYR A 78 14.24 1.60 1.24
C TYR A 78 14.47 1.70 2.76
N SER A 79 14.74 2.89 3.29
CA SER A 79 15.17 3.05 4.69
C SER A 79 14.02 3.06 5.71
N ILE A 80 12.80 3.41 5.31
CA ILE A 80 11.64 3.55 6.20
C ILE A 80 10.50 2.62 5.77
N VAL A 81 10.03 2.72 4.52
CA VAL A 81 8.86 1.98 4.04
C VAL A 81 9.10 0.47 4.07
N MET A 82 10.19 -0.01 3.46
CA MET A 82 10.49 -1.44 3.37
C MET A 82 10.53 -2.15 4.74
N PRO A 83 11.18 -1.60 5.79
CA PRO A 83 11.08 -2.13 7.15
C PRO A 83 9.66 -2.21 7.69
N VAL A 84 8.86 -1.13 7.57
CA VAL A 84 7.46 -1.11 8.04
C VAL A 84 6.61 -2.16 7.33
N MET A 85 6.81 -2.33 6.02
CA MET A 85 6.09 -3.31 5.21
C MET A 85 6.37 -4.75 5.65
N LYS A 86 7.61 -5.06 6.08
CA LYS A 86 7.96 -6.41 6.59
C LYS A 86 7.24 -6.76 7.90
N ASP A 87 6.87 -5.75 8.70
CA ASP A 87 6.09 -5.95 9.92
C ASP A 87 4.60 -6.19 9.64
N MET A 88 4.14 -5.96 8.39
CA MET A 88 2.76 -6.21 7.99
C MET A 88 2.45 -7.69 7.74
N ASP A 89 3.46 -8.50 7.44
CA ASP A 89 3.33 -9.95 7.25
C ASP A 89 2.90 -10.71 8.53
#